data_AF-A0A935VEJ9-F1
#
_entry.id   AF-A0A935VEJ9-F1
#
_cell.length_a   1.000
_cell.length_b   1.000
_cell.length_c   1.000
_cell.angle_alpha   90.00
_cell.angle_beta   90.00
_cell.angle_gamma   90.00
#
_symmetry.space_group_name_H-M   'P 1'
#
loop_
_entity.id
_entity.type
_entity.pdbx_description
1 polymer ?
#
loop_
_entity_poly.entity_id
_entity_poly.type
_entity_poly.pdbx_seq_one_letter_code
_entity_poly.pdbx_strand_id
1 'polypeptide(L)'
;MKHIGEPRYGLLNFGMFGTKIVSGVVTGVRFTEGDPIYELSFGKDKWETDKIATSLEEIVRLLNIPSLQRIYETHGLKIKYDL
;
A
#
# COMPACT_ATOMS: atom_id res chain seq x y z
N MET A 1 -20.72 -1.44 2.31
CA MET A 1 -20.15 -0.22 2.94
C MET A 1 -19.08 -0.55 3.98
N LYS A 2 -18.23 -1.56 3.73
CA LYS A 2 -17.08 -1.83 4.60
C LYS A 2 -16.03 -0.75 4.29
N HIS A 3 -15.43 -0.17 5.33
CA HIS A 3 -14.30 0.77 5.27
C HIS A 3 -14.56 2.28 5.19
N ILE A 4 -15.78 2.75 4.88
CA ILE A 4 -16.05 4.20 4.88
C ILE A 4 -15.87 4.77 6.29
N GLY A 5 -15.14 5.88 6.40
CA GLY A 5 -14.82 6.55 7.66
C GLY A 5 -13.58 5.99 8.38
N GLU A 6 -12.99 4.90 7.87
CA GLU A 6 -11.82 4.29 8.49
C GLU A 6 -10.53 4.91 7.93
N PRO A 7 -9.52 5.16 8.78
CA PRO A 7 -8.19 5.54 8.32
C PRO A 7 -7.52 4.33 7.67
N ARG A 8 -7.02 4.53 6.45
CA ARG A 8 -6.38 3.49 5.63
C ARG A 8 -5.17 4.05 4.92
N TYR A 9 -4.29 3.15 4.49
CA TYR A 9 -3.23 3.44 3.54
C TYR A 9 -3.70 3.06 2.14
N GLY A 10 -3.58 3.95 1.18
CA GLY A 10 -3.82 3.68 -0.23
C GLY A 10 -2.51 3.46 -0.97
N LEU A 11 -2.46 2.47 -1.86
CA LEU A 11 -1.33 2.29 -2.78
C LEU A 11 -1.72 2.81 -4.16
N LEU A 12 -1.02 3.83 -4.63
CA LEU A 12 -1.24 4.45 -5.93
C LEU A 12 -0.13 4.00 -6.88
N ASN A 13 -0.51 3.35 -7.98
CA ASN A 13 0.45 3.02 -9.02
C ASN A 13 0.71 4.25 -9.90
N PHE A 14 1.96 4.71 -9.96
CA PHE A 14 2.41 5.85 -10.77
C PHE A 14 3.13 5.37 -12.05
N GLY A 15 2.72 4.22 -12.57
CA GLY A 15 3.28 3.64 -13.79
C GLY A 15 4.77 3.35 -13.63
N MET A 16 5.60 3.92 -14.51
CA MET A 16 7.05 3.71 -14.51
C MET A 16 7.77 4.28 -13.27
N PHE A 17 7.15 5.22 -12.55
CA PHE A 17 7.78 5.86 -11.38
C PHE A 17 7.56 5.08 -10.08
N GLY A 18 6.93 3.90 -10.16
CA GLY A 18 6.72 3.01 -9.02
C GLY A 18 5.39 3.25 -8.32
N THR A 19 5.35 2.92 -7.03
CA THR A 19 4.14 3.00 -6.20
C THR A 19 4.29 4.08 -5.15
N LYS A 20 3.27 4.94 -5.02
CA LYS A 20 3.16 5.93 -3.95
C LYS A 20 2.22 5.40 -2.88
N ILE A 21 2.65 5.43 -1.62
CA ILE A 21 1.79 5.13 -0.48
C ILE A 21 1.22 6.45 0.02
N VAL A 22 -0.09 6.51 0.21
CA VAL A 22 -0.80 7.66 0.80
C VAL A 22 -1.57 7.21 2.03
N SER A 23 -1.73 8.07 3.02
CA SER A 23 -2.61 7.85 4.17
C SER A 23 -3.81 8.78 4.07
N GLY A 24 -4.98 8.30 4.49
CA GLY A 24 -6.20 9.10 4.47
C GLY A 24 -7.38 8.35 5.09
N VAL A 25 -8.53 9.00 5.08
CA VAL A 25 -9.81 8.39 5.49
C VAL A 25 -10.56 7.98 4.23
N VAL A 26 -11.13 6.77 4.21
CA VAL A 26 -11.95 6.33 3.08
C VAL A 26 -13.28 7.09 3.11
N THR A 27 -13.53 7.90 2.08
CA THR A 27 -14.74 8.75 1.99
C THR A 27 -15.74 8.26 0.95
N GLY A 28 -15.33 7.35 0.06
CA GLY A 28 -16.19 6.82 -0.99
C GLY A 28 -15.75 5.45 -1.47
N VAL A 29 -16.70 4.71 -2.06
CA VAL A 29 -16.46 3.40 -2.69
C VAL A 29 -17.26 3.34 -3.98
N ARG A 30 -16.59 3.07 -5.10
CA ARG A 30 -17.19 2.79 -6.40
C ARG A 30 -17.02 1.31 -6.70
N PHE A 31 -18.13 0.61 -6.86
CA PHE A 31 -18.14 -0.79 -7.25
C PHE A 31 -17.90 -0.89 -8.76
N THR A 32 -16.94 -1.74 -9.16
CA THR A 32 -16.65 -2.05 -10.56
C THR A 32 -16.92 -3.53 -10.81
N GLU A 33 -16.76 -4.01 -12.05
CA GLU A 33 -16.83 -5.45 -12.34
C GLU A 33 -15.68 -6.25 -11.67
N GLY A 34 -14.58 -5.58 -11.33
CA GLY A 34 -13.44 -6.14 -10.60
C GLY A 34 -13.38 -5.64 -9.16
N ASP A 35 -12.20 -5.23 -8.72
CA ASP A 35 -12.00 -4.71 -7.38
C ASP A 35 -12.70 -3.35 -7.20
N PRO A 36 -13.29 -3.09 -6.00
CA PRO A 36 -13.88 -1.80 -5.70
C PRO A 36 -12.80 -0.71 -5.65
N ILE A 37 -13.13 0.46 -6.18
CA ILE A 37 -12.26 1.64 -6.12
C ILE A 37 -12.65 2.45 -4.89
N TYR A 38 -11.69 2.66 -3.99
CA TYR A 38 -11.82 3.45 -2.78
C TYR A 38 -11.33 4.88 -3.00
N GLU A 39 -12.09 5.87 -2.54
CA GLU A 39 -11.64 7.25 -2.42
C GLU A 39 -11.02 7.45 -1.03
N LEU A 40 -9.74 7.81 -0.96
CA LEU A 40 -9.08 8.28 0.26
C LEU A 40 -8.97 9.80 0.23
N SER A 41 -9.36 10.43 1.35
CA SER A 41 -9.21 11.86 1.57
C SER A 41 -8.25 12.16 2.71
N PHE A 42 -7.35 13.13 2.51
CA PHE A 42 -6.55 13.74 3.57
C PHE A 42 -6.55 15.26 3.40
N GLY A 43 -7.23 15.97 4.30
CA GLY A 43 -7.44 17.42 4.15
C GLY A 43 -8.24 17.74 2.90
N LYS A 44 -7.65 18.48 1.96
CA LYS A 44 -8.27 18.84 0.66
C LYS A 44 -7.91 17.86 -0.46
N ASP A 45 -6.93 17.00 -0.23
CA ASP A 45 -6.45 16.09 -1.24
C ASP A 45 -7.28 14.81 -1.26
N LYS A 46 -7.51 14.30 -2.46
CA LYS A 46 -8.29 13.08 -2.72
C LYS A 46 -7.54 12.18 -3.68
N TRP A 47 -7.57 10.88 -3.41
CA TRP A 47 -6.97 9.86 -4.25
C TRP A 47 -7.90 8.67 -4.41
N GLU A 48 -7.85 8.04 -5.58
CA GLU A 48 -8.58 6.80 -5.86
C GLU A 48 -7.60 5.63 -5.95
N THR A 49 -7.95 4.51 -5.32
CA THR A 49 -7.17 3.27 -5.41
C THR A 49 -8.06 2.05 -5.24
N ASP A 50 -7.70 0.95 -5.90
CA ASP A 50 -8.25 -0.39 -5.68
C ASP A 50 -7.56 -1.12 -4.51
N LYS A 51 -6.43 -0.60 -4.01
CA LYS A 51 -5.59 -1.22 -2.99
C LYS A 51 -5.50 -0.38 -1.73
N ILE A 52 -6.16 -0.85 -0.69
CA ILE A 52 -6.09 -0.29 0.66
C ILE A 52 -5.43 -1.27 1.64
N ALA A 53 -4.72 -0.72 2.62
CA ALA A 53 -4.07 -1.47 3.69
C ALA A 53 -4.33 -0.84 5.06
N THR A 54 -4.25 -1.68 6.08
CA THR A 54 -4.51 -1.34 7.49
C THR A 54 -3.22 -1.30 8.32
N SER A 55 -2.19 -2.02 7.88
CA SER A 55 -0.91 -2.16 8.58
C SER A 55 0.28 -2.11 7.63
N LEU A 56 1.48 -1.99 8.20
CA LEU A 56 2.73 -2.08 7.46
C LEU A 56 2.89 -3.45 6.79
N GLU A 57 2.52 -4.55 7.46
CA GLU A 57 2.64 -5.88 6.87
C GLU A 57 1.78 -6.02 5.61
N GLU A 58 0.56 -5.45 5.62
CA GLU A 58 -0.31 -5.45 4.45
C GLU A 58 0.27 -4.63 3.31
N ILE A 59 0.85 -3.46 3.59
CA ILE A 59 1.55 -2.64 2.58
C ILE A 59 2.68 -3.45 1.92
N VAL A 60 3.51 -4.11 2.71
CA VAL A 60 4.63 -4.93 2.21
C VAL A 60 4.13 -6.07 1.32
N ARG A 61 3.02 -6.73 1.72
CA ARG A 61 2.36 -7.76 0.91
C ARG A 61 1.82 -7.21 -0.40
N LEU A 62 1.15 -6.06 -0.38
CA LEU A 62 0.58 -5.44 -1.58
C LEU A 62 1.66 -4.92 -2.55
N LEU A 63 2.81 -4.48 -2.04
CA LEU A 63 3.98 -4.12 -2.84
C LEU A 63 4.75 -5.34 -3.37
N ASN A 64 4.38 -6.55 -2.93
CA ASN A 64 5.04 -7.81 -3.31
C ASN A 64 6.56 -7.77 -3.07
N ILE A 65 7.00 -7.11 -2.00
CA ILE A 65 8.43 -6.97 -1.69
C ILE A 65 8.93 -8.33 -1.14
N PRO A 66 9.98 -8.92 -1.72
CA PRO A 66 10.56 -10.15 -1.19
C PRO A 66 11.11 -9.91 0.21
N SER A 67 10.84 -10.85 1.14
CA SER A 67 11.40 -10.79 2.49
C SER A 67 12.92 -10.72 2.46
N LEU A 68 13.50 -9.68 3.07
CA LEU A 68 14.94 -9.51 3.21
C LEU A 68 15.61 -10.70 3.91
N GLN A 69 14.88 -11.38 4.80
CA GLN A 69 15.38 -12.57 5.48
C GLN A 69 15.61 -13.73 4.52
N ARG A 70 14.71 -13.91 3.54
CA ARG A 70 14.89 -14.90 2.47
C ARG A 70 16.09 -14.55 1.59
N ILE A 71 16.30 -13.28 1.29
CA ILE A 71 17.45 -12.80 0.50
C ILE A 71 18.76 -13.04 1.27
N TYR A 72 18.79 -12.74 2.58
CA TYR A 72 19.93 -13.00 3.45
C TYR A 72 20.30 -14.50 3.46
N GLU A 73 19.32 -15.38 3.61
CA GLU A 73 19.51 -16.84 3.65
C GLU A 73 19.91 -17.44 2.29
N THR A 74 19.34 -16.96 1.18
CA THR A 74 19.64 -17.51 -0.16
C THR A 74 20.86 -16.91 -0.83
N HIS A 75 21.22 -15.66 -0.54
CA HIS A 75 22.26 -14.94 -1.30
C HIS A 75 23.53 -14.65 -0.49
N GLY A 76 23.65 -15.12 0.77
CA GLY A 76 24.88 -14.96 1.56
C GLY A 76 25.33 -13.50 1.72
N LEU A 77 24.40 -12.55 1.56
CA LEU A 77 24.67 -11.12 1.64
C LEU A 77 24.93 -10.77 3.11
N LYS A 78 26.21 -10.84 3.51
CA LYS A 78 26.70 -10.22 4.75
C LYS A 78 26.44 -8.72 4.65
N ILE A 79 25.35 -8.26 5.25
CA ILE A 79 25.11 -6.83 5.40
C ILE A 79 26.24 -6.31 6.31
N LYS A 80 27.21 -5.59 5.73
CA LYS A 80 28.23 -4.86 6.48
C LYS A 80 27.55 -3.67 7.16
N TYR A 81 26.93 -3.89 8.32
CA TYR A 81 26.82 -2.82 9.30
C TYR A 81 27.75 -3.19 10.45
N ASP A 82 28.91 -2.53 10.49
CA ASP A 82 29.68 -2.40 11.72
C ASP A 82 28.85 -1.52 12.66
N LEU A 83 28.46 -2.08 13.81
CA LEU A 83 28.00 -1.35 14.99
C LEU A 83 29.20 -1.14 15.92
#